data_AF-A0A6G2D7H0-F1
#
_entry.id   AF-A0A6G2D7H0-F1
#
_cell.length_a   1.000
_cell.length_b   1.000
_cell.length_c   1.000
_cell.angle_alpha   90.00
_cell.angle_beta   90.00
_cell.angle_gamma   90.00
#
_symmetry.space_group_name_H-M   'P 1'
#
loop_
_entity.id
_entity.type
_entity.pdbx_description
1 polymer ?
#
loop_
_entity_poly.entity_id
_entity_poly.type
_entity_poly.pdbx_seq_one_letter_code
_entity_poly.pdbx_strand_id
1 'polypeptide(L)'
;PESILDAEENCKRNKIDNMELFQGDVGKVISSLMAKSDFVPPDAVIVDPPRAGLDPLALHQIITLGPRSIIYISCNPLTQAE
;
A
#
# COMPACT_ATOMS: atom_id res chain seq x y z
N PRO A 1 -9.95 10.28 5.71
CA PRO A 1 -10.30 11.06 4.49
C PRO A 1 -9.36 12.24 4.29
N GLU A 2 -9.00 12.98 5.34
CA GLU A 2 -8.11 14.15 5.24
C GLU A 2 -6.74 13.79 4.65
N SER A 3 -6.14 12.67 5.06
CA SER A 3 -4.82 12.25 4.57
C SER A 3 -4.75 12.02 3.05
N ILE A 4 -5.85 11.63 2.39
CA ILE A 4 -5.83 11.51 0.92
C ILE A 4 -5.90 12.88 0.24
N LEU A 5 -6.63 13.84 0.83
CA LEU A 5 -6.68 15.22 0.34
C LEU A 5 -5.30 15.90 0.48
N ASP A 6 -4.63 15.66 1.60
CA ASP A 6 -3.26 16.14 1.82
C ASP A 6 -2.29 15.53 0.79
N ALA A 7 -2.44 14.23 0.48
CA ALA A 7 -1.63 13.56 -0.54
C ALA A 7 -1.88 14.15 -1.95
N GLU A 8 -3.14 14.44 -2.30
CA GLU A 8 -3.49 15.11 -3.56
C GLU A 8 -2.89 16.52 -3.64
N GLU A 9 -2.99 17.32 -2.57
CA GLU A 9 -2.38 18.66 -2.52
C GLU A 9 -0.86 18.57 -2.65
N ASN A 10 -0.23 17.61 -1.98
CA ASN A 10 1.20 17.36 -2.08
C ASN A 10 1.61 17.00 -3.52
N CYS A 11 0.85 16.16 -4.23
CA CYS A 11 1.12 15.84 -5.62
C CYS A 11 1.03 17.10 -6.51
N LYS A 12 -0.02 17.91 -6.34
CA LYS A 12 -0.20 19.18 -7.07
C LYS A 12 0.95 20.15 -6.83
N ARG A 13 1.34 20.33 -5.56
CA ARG A 13 2.43 21.23 -5.17
C ARG A 13 3.78 20.82 -5.76
N ASN A 14 4.03 19.52 -5.89
CA ASN A 14 5.28 18.97 -6.41
C ASN A 14 5.24 18.63 -7.91
N LYS A 15 4.12 18.88 -8.62
CA LYS A 15 3.93 18.53 -10.03
C LYS A 15 4.15 17.04 -10.32
N ILE A 16 3.66 16.19 -9.43
CA ILE A 16 3.68 14.73 -9.59
C ILE A 16 2.42 14.32 -10.36
N ASP A 17 2.59 13.72 -11.52
CA ASP A 17 1.51 13.26 -12.42
C ASP A 17 1.48 11.72 -12.59
N ASN A 18 2.47 11.02 -12.06
CA ASN A 18 2.64 9.57 -12.15
C ASN A 18 2.23 8.82 -10.87
N MET A 19 1.30 9.38 -10.09
CA MET A 19 0.82 8.79 -8.84
C MET A 19 -0.70 8.64 -8.86
N GLU A 20 -1.18 7.44 -8.53
CA GLU A 20 -2.60 7.16 -8.30
C GLU A 20 -2.83 6.97 -6.79
N LEU A 21 -3.87 7.61 -6.26
CA LEU A 21 -4.21 7.60 -4.84
C LEU A 21 -5.50 6.81 -4.62
N PHE A 22 -5.50 5.93 -3.62
CA PHE A 22 -6.65 5.11 -3.28
C PHE A 22 -7.03 5.28 -1.81
N GLN A 23 -8.32 5.42 -1.54
CA GLN A 23 -8.86 5.45 -0.19
C GLN A 23 -9.64 4.16 0.08
N GLY A 24 -9.28 3.46 1.14
CA GLY A 24 -10.02 2.29 1.59
C GLY A 24 -9.20 1.39 2.49
N ASP A 25 -9.81 0.27 2.86
CA ASP A 25 -9.08 -0.85 3.47
C ASP A 25 -8.08 -1.43 2.46
N VAL A 26 -6.81 -1.55 2.87
CA VAL A 26 -5.70 -1.93 1.98
C VAL A 26 -5.96 -3.28 1.31
N GLY A 27 -6.43 -4.28 2.06
CA GLY A 27 -6.71 -5.61 1.51
C GLY A 27 -7.83 -5.57 0.46
N LYS A 28 -8.89 -4.80 0.70
CA LYS A 28 -9.99 -4.63 -0.27
C LYS A 28 -9.58 -3.83 -1.50
N VAL A 29 -8.77 -2.79 -1.32
CA VAL A 29 -8.26 -1.95 -2.42
C VAL A 29 -7.38 -2.80 -3.33
N ILE A 30 -6.41 -3.55 -2.78
CA ILE A 30 -5.55 -4.42 -3.58
C ILE A 30 -6.37 -5.47 -4.33
N SER A 31 -7.33 -6.12 -3.67
CA SER A 31 -8.23 -7.08 -4.31
C SER A 31 -8.99 -6.47 -5.51
N SER A 32 -9.47 -5.24 -5.34
CA SER A 32 -10.21 -4.52 -6.38
C SER A 32 -9.30 -4.12 -7.55
N LEU A 33 -8.04 -3.76 -7.26
CA LEU A 33 -7.05 -3.44 -8.29
C LEU A 33 -6.67 -4.67 -9.10
N MET A 34 -6.39 -5.80 -8.44
CA MET A 34 -6.04 -7.06 -9.10
C MET A 34 -7.15 -7.60 -10.01
N ALA A 35 -8.41 -7.25 -9.73
CA ALA A 35 -9.54 -7.65 -10.57
C ALA A 35 -9.68 -6.82 -11.86
N LYS A 36 -8.96 -5.70 -12.00
CA LYS A 36 -8.99 -4.87 -13.21
C LYS A 36 -8.19 -5.55 -14.33
N SER A 37 -8.69 -5.47 -15.56
CA SER A 37 -8.04 -6.08 -16.73
C SER A 37 -6.72 -5.43 -17.13
N ASP A 38 -6.53 -4.17 -16.75
CA ASP A 38 -5.32 -3.37 -16.99
C ASP A 38 -4.36 -3.38 -15.80
N PHE A 39 -4.60 -4.23 -14.81
CA PHE A 39 -3.76 -4.33 -13.64
C PHE A 39 -2.33 -4.77 -13.99
N VAL A 40 -1.34 -4.02 -13.51
CA VAL A 40 0.07 -4.36 -13.62
C VAL A 40 0.61 -4.61 -12.20
N PRO A 41 1.18 -5.79 -11.91
CA PRO A 41 1.74 -6.07 -10.60
C PRO A 41 2.96 -5.18 -10.32
N PRO A 42 3.14 -4.71 -9.08
CA PRO A 42 4.25 -3.84 -8.73
C PRO A 42 5.57 -4.61 -8.64
N ASP A 43 6.67 -3.98 -9.01
CA ASP A 43 8.02 -4.52 -8.76
C ASP A 43 8.40 -4.47 -7.28
N ALA A 44 7.92 -3.47 -6.55
CA ALA A 44 8.21 -3.27 -5.14
C ALA A 44 6.99 -2.78 -4.36
N VAL A 45 6.89 -3.19 -3.10
CA VAL A 45 5.87 -2.71 -2.16
C VAL A 45 6.56 -2.11 -0.94
N ILE A 46 6.10 -0.94 -0.50
CA ILE A 46 6.55 -0.28 0.73
C ILE A 46 5.39 -0.27 1.71
N VAL A 47 5.62 -0.73 2.94
CA VAL A 47 4.62 -0.72 4.01
C VAL A 47 5.20 -0.09 5.27
N ASP A 48 4.40 0.78 5.89
CA ASP A 48 4.64 1.39 7.20
C ASP A 48 3.38 1.21 8.06
N PRO A 49 3.13 -0.01 8.59
CA PRO A 49 1.93 -0.29 9.36
C PRO A 49 1.98 0.34 10.77
N PRO A 50 0.82 0.46 11.44
CA PRO A 50 0.79 0.83 12.86
C PRO A 50 1.52 -0.21 13.72
N ARG A 51 1.74 0.08 15.01
CA ARG A 51 2.42 -0.81 15.96
C ARG A 51 1.87 -2.24 16.03
N ALA A 52 0.57 -2.42 15.73
CA ALA A 52 -0.09 -3.71 15.69
C ALA A 52 0.34 -4.59 14.52
N GLY A 53 1.09 -4.06 13.55
CA GLY A 53 1.48 -4.75 12.33
C GLY A 53 0.45 -4.60 11.21
N LEU A 54 0.62 -5.42 10.15
CA LEU A 54 -0.29 -5.46 9.01
C LEU A 54 -1.53 -6.30 9.34
N ASP A 55 -2.68 -5.86 8.82
CA ASP A 55 -3.87 -6.69 8.80
C ASP A 55 -3.62 -7.98 7.97
N PRO A 56 -4.10 -9.16 8.42
CA PRO A 56 -3.85 -10.43 7.73
C PRO A 56 -4.32 -10.46 6.28
N LEU A 57 -5.45 -9.80 5.95
CA LEU A 57 -5.91 -9.72 4.57
C LEU A 57 -4.96 -8.85 3.75
N ALA A 58 -4.54 -7.70 4.27
CA ALA A 58 -3.56 -6.85 3.59
C ALA A 58 -2.24 -7.59 3.33
N LEU A 59 -1.70 -8.30 4.33
CA LEU A 59 -0.49 -9.11 4.17
C LEU A 59 -0.64 -10.17 3.08
N HIS A 60 -1.74 -10.94 3.10
CA HIS A 60 -2.01 -11.96 2.09
C HIS A 60 -2.09 -11.37 0.68
N GLN A 61 -2.76 -10.22 0.54
CA GLN A 61 -2.86 -9.55 -0.75
C GLN A 61 -1.52 -9.01 -1.24
N ILE A 62 -0.70 -8.41 -0.35
CA ILE A 62 0.66 -7.96 -0.68
C ILE A 62 1.54 -9.11 -1.17
N ILE A 63 1.46 -10.28 -0.54
CA ILE A 63 2.20 -11.47 -0.98
C ILE A 63 1.68 -11.93 -2.35
N THR A 64 0.36 -11.90 -2.56
CA THR A 64 -0.28 -12.33 -3.81
C THR A 64 0.09 -11.42 -4.99
N LEU A 65 0.35 -10.13 -4.74
CA LEU A 65 0.89 -9.22 -5.75
C LEU A 65 2.23 -9.69 -6.35
N GLY A 66 2.98 -10.54 -5.64
CA GLY A 66 4.25 -11.09 -6.09
C GLY A 66 5.35 -10.07 -6.38
N PRO A 67 5.53 -8.99 -5.57
CA PRO A 67 6.59 -8.02 -5.83
C PRO A 67 7.96 -8.65 -5.65
N ARG A 68 8.95 -8.16 -6.42
CA ARG A 68 10.35 -8.57 -6.29
C ARG A 68 10.97 -8.10 -4.98
N SER A 69 10.43 -7.05 -4.36
CA SER A 69 10.94 -6.49 -3.12
C SER A 69 9.82 -5.95 -2.23
N ILE A 70 9.92 -6.23 -0.94
CA ILE A 70 9.03 -5.65 0.09
C ILE A 70 9.90 -4.88 1.08
N ILE A 71 9.64 -3.58 1.21
CA ILE A 71 10.27 -2.72 2.20
C ILE A 71 9.28 -2.54 3.34
N TYR A 72 9.56 -3.18 4.48
CA TYR A 72 8.74 -3.10 5.69
C TYR A 72 9.39 -2.17 6.70
N ILE A 73 8.76 -1.04 6.96
CA ILE A 73 9.17 -0.07 7.98
C ILE A 73 8.38 -0.39 9.25
N SER A 74 9.08 -0.71 10.34
CA SER A 74 8.42 -1.05 11.60
C SER A 74 8.97 -0.22 12.75
N CYS A 75 8.05 0.25 13.60
CA CYS A 75 8.37 0.79 14.91
C CYS A 75 8.25 -0.25 16.04
N ASN A 76 7.88 -1.50 15.72
CA ASN A 76 7.78 -2.62 16.65
C ASN A 76 8.37 -3.91 16.02
N PRO A 77 9.58 -4.34 16.43
CA PRO A 77 10.23 -5.50 15.80
C PRO A 77 9.53 -6.84 16.10
N LEU A 78 8.73 -6.92 17.18
CA LEU A 78 8.02 -8.16 17.53
C LEU A 78 6.91 -8.46 16.53
N THR A 79 6.01 -7.50 16.29
CA THR A 79 4.89 -7.65 15.34
C THR A 79 5.34 -7.70 13.88
N GLN A 80 6.59 -7.30 13.59
CA GLN A 80 7.18 -7.49 12.26
C GLN A 80 7.61 -8.94 12.02
N ALA A 81 7.99 -9.68 13.07
CA ALA A 81 8.54 -11.03 12.97
C ALA A 81 7.46 -12.12 12.98
N GLU A 82 6.23 -11.77 13.34
CA GLU A 82 5.02 -12.64 13.33
C GLU A 82 4.42 -12.76 11.92
#